data_AF-A0A8T5J954-F1
#
_entry.id   AF-A0A8T5J954-F1
#
_cell.length_a   1.000
_cell.length_b   1.000
_cell.length_c   1.000
_cell.angle_alpha   90.00
_cell.angle_beta   90.00
_cell.angle_gamma   90.00
#
_symmetry.space_group_name_H-M   'P 1'
#
loop_
_entity.id
_entity.type
_entity.pdbx_description
1 polymer ?
#
loop_
_entity_poly.entity_id
_entity_poly.type
_entity_poly.pdbx_seq_one_letter_code
_entity_poly.pdbx_strand_id
1 'polypeptide(L)' 'MNTIWYEPFIHALRIHIEENHMDQRGALDELRMTEEEYAYMEVGDDEKITLGCPWSSHCDCDWRVEGHIVIKLRNFQ' A
#
# COMPACT_ATOMS: atom_id res chain seq x y z
N MET A 1 14.96 11.62 -4.43
CA MET A 1 13.78 11.49 -3.56
C MET A 1 14.10 10.44 -2.51
N ASN A 2 14.03 10.78 -1.22
CA ASN A 2 13.86 9.76 -0.18
C ASN A 2 12.41 9.29 -0.33
N THR A 3 12.18 8.34 -1.24
CA THR A 3 10.85 7.74 -1.42
C THR A 3 10.46 7.05 -0.12
N ILE A 4 9.30 7.41 0.41
CA ILE A 4 8.77 6.77 1.61
C ILE A 4 8.47 5.32 1.25
N TRP A 5 8.78 4.37 2.13
CA TRP A 5 8.81 2.94 1.80
C TRP A 5 7.47 2.43 1.23
N TYR A 6 6.35 3.02 1.65
CA TYR A 6 5.00 2.62 1.25
C TYR A 6 4.49 3.26 -0.05
N GLU A 7 5.18 4.28 -0.59
CA GLU A 7 4.72 5.01 -1.77
C GLU A 7 4.40 4.10 -2.97
N PRO A 8 5.18 3.04 -3.29
CA PRO A 8 4.84 2.12 -4.37
C PRO A 8 3.52 1.36 -4.14
N PHE A 9 3.18 1.04 -2.89
CA PHE A 9 1.95 0.35 -2.54
C PHE A 9 0.73 1.27 -2.75
N ILE A 10 0.82 2.52 -2.27
CA ILE A 10 -0.25 3.51 -2.44
C ILE A 10 -0.46 3.81 -3.93
N HIS A 11 0.60 3.91 -4.71
CA HIS A 11 0.49 4.09 -6.16
C HIS A 11 -0.19 2.89 -6.84
N ALA A 12 0.18 1.66 -6.48
CA ALA A 12 -0.45 0.47 -7.02
C ALA A 12 -1.94 0.39 -6.66
N LEU A 13 -2.30 0.71 -5.41
CA LEU A 13 -3.68 0.77 -4.95
C LEU A 13 -4.49 1.83 -5.71
N ARG A 14 -3.90 3.01 -5.93
CA ARG A 14 -4.54 4.08 -6.70
C ARG A 14 -4.91 3.63 -8.11
N ILE A 15 -3.96 3.03 -8.84
CA ILE A 15 -4.22 2.51 -10.20
C ILE A 15 -5.37 1.50 -10.16
N HIS A 16 -5.31 0.55 -9.22
CA HIS A 16 -6.35 -0.45 -9.07
C HIS A 16 -7.74 0.17 -8.84
N ILE A 17 -7.84 1.14 -7.93
CA ILE A 17 -9.09 1.85 -7.64
C ILE A 17 -9.59 2.63 -8.86
N GLU A 18 -8.71 3.40 -9.49
CA GLU A 18 -9.04 4.23 -10.66
C GLU A 18 -9.56 3.39 -11.83
N GLU A 19 -9.04 2.17 -12.01
CA GLU A 19 -9.42 1.26 -13.11
C GLU A 19 -10.66 0.42 -12.79
N ASN A 20 -10.92 0.07 -11.53
CA ASN A 20 -11.88 -1.00 -11.18
C ASN A 20 -12.99 -0.58 -10.20
N HIS A 21 -12.82 0.51 -9.45
CA HIS A 21 -13.69 0.84 -8.31
C HIS A 21 -14.13 2.31 -8.25
N MET A 22 -13.91 3.11 -9.31
CA MET A 22 -14.34 4.52 -9.36
C MET A 22 -15.86 4.72 -9.32
N ASP A 23 -16.63 3.66 -9.56
CA ASP A 23 -18.09 3.64 -9.39
C ASP A 23 -18.51 3.51 -7.91
N GLN A 24 -17.59 3.13 -7.02
CA GLN A 24 -17.84 3.00 -5.59
C GLN A 24 -17.80 4.36 -4.90
N ARG A 25 -18.74 4.57 -3.98
CA ARG A 25 -18.77 5.79 -3.16
C ARG A 25 -17.58 5.77 -2.20
N GLY A 26 -16.80 6.86 -2.19
CA GLY A 26 -15.64 6.97 -1.31
C GLY A 26 -14.42 6.19 -1.80
N ALA A 27 -14.35 5.87 -3.10
CA ALA A 27 -13.24 5.11 -3.68
C ALA A 27 -11.85 5.69 -3.33
N LEU A 28 -11.71 7.02 -3.29
CA LEU A 28 -10.44 7.65 -2.92
C LEU A 28 -10.26 7.85 -1.41
N ASP A 29 -11.31 7.65 -0.60
CA ASP A 29 -11.20 7.72 0.86
C ASP A 29 -10.42 6.52 1.40
N GLU A 30 -10.65 5.32 0.85
CA GLU A 30 -9.88 4.12 1.20
C GLU A 30 -8.39 4.27 0.87
N LEU A 31 -8.07 4.92 -0.26
CA LEU A 31 -6.69 5.23 -0.63
C LEU A 31 -6.02 6.10 0.44
N ARG A 32 -6.72 7.16 0.88
CA ARG A 32 -6.24 8.08 1.93
C ARG A 32 -6.08 7.37 3.27
N MET A 33 -7.04 6.51 3.64
CA MET A 33 -6.98 5.75 4.89
C MET A 33 -5.84 4.74 4.90
N THR A 34 -5.60 4.06 3.78
CA THR A 34 -4.48 3.12 3.63
C THR A 34 -3.14 3.85 3.72
N GLU A 35 -3.01 5.02 3.09
CA GLU A 35 -1.80 5.86 3.19
C GLU A 35 -1.54 6.30 4.64
N GLU A 36 -2.59 6.72 5.35
CA GLU A 36 -2.50 7.08 6.77
C GLU A 36 -2.07 5.89 7.64
N GLU A 37 -2.64 4.70 7.42
CA GLU A 37 -2.24 3.47 8.11
C GLU A 37 -0.74 3.16 7.91
N TYR A 38 -0.26 3.19 6.66
CA TYR A 38 1.13 2.85 6.34
C TYR A 38 2.10 3.93 6.84
N ALA A 39 1.65 5.19 6.93
CA ALA A 39 2.42 6.28 7.52
C ALA A 39 2.70 6.09 9.01
N TYR A 40 1.78 5.43 9.74
CA TYR A 40 1.92 5.13 11.16
C TYR A 40 2.36 3.70 11.46
N MET A 41 2.51 2.86 10.43
CA MET A 41 2.94 1.47 10.58
C MET A 41 4.42 1.39 10.97
N GLU A 42 4.70 0.65 12.04
CA GLU A 42 6.05 0.24 12.40
C GLU A 42 6.44 -1.00 11.61
N VAL A 43 7.56 -0.96 10.90
CA VAL A 43 8.09 -2.10 10.12
C VAL A 43 9.50 -2.47 10.56
N GLY A 44 9.77 -3.77 10.62
CA GLY A 44 11.07 -4.35 10.91
C GLY A 44 11.91 -4.65 9.66
N ASP A 45 13.15 -5.08 9.90
CA ASP A 45 13.97 -5.67 8.83
C ASP A 45 13.46 -7.06 8.46
N ASP A 46 13.52 -7.42 7.18
CA ASP A 46 13.03 -8.68 6.60
C ASP A 46 11.49 -8.87 6.69
N GLU A 47 10.74 -7.78 6.80
CA GLU A 47 9.27 -7.84 6.92
C GLU A 47 8.57 -7.93 5.57
N LYS A 48 7.56 -8.80 5.49
CA LYS A 48 6.69 -8.94 4.32
C LYS A 48 5.40 -8.16 4.52
N ILE A 49 5.12 -7.26 3.58
CA ILE A 49 3.91 -6.44 3.56
C ILE A 49 3.02 -6.89 2.42
N THR A 50 1.72 -7.03 2.69
CA THR A 50 0.70 -7.35 1.68
C THR A 50 -0.38 -6.30 1.73
N LEU A 51 -0.71 -5.70 0.59
CA LEU A 51 -1.86 -4.81 0.41
C LEU A 51 -2.87 -5.48 -0.50
N GLY A 52 -4.09 -5.66 -0.02
CA GLY A 52 -5.22 -6.17 -0.81
C GLY A 52 -6.20 -5.07 -1.21
N CYS A 53 -7.18 -5.42 -2.03
CA CYS A 53 -8.32 -4.55 -2.31
C CYS A 53 -9.09 -4.23 -1.00
N PRO A 54 -9.29 -2.94 -0.65
CA PRO A 54 -10.03 -2.53 0.55
C PRO A 54 -11.47 -3.04 0.57
N TRP A 55 -12.08 -3.22 -0.60
CA TRP A 55 -13.45 -3.74 -0.74
C TRP A 55 -13.51 -5.25 -0.97
N SER A 56 -12.44 -6.03 -0.81
CA SER A 56 -12.45 -7.48 -1.09
C SER A 56 -13.55 -8.27 -0.35
N SER A 57 -14.12 -7.74 0.75
CA SER A 57 -15.29 -8.29 1.44
C SER A 57 -16.65 -7.97 0.77
N HIS A 58 -16.68 -6.97 -0.11
CA HIS A 58 -17.86 -6.40 -0.75
C HIS A 58 -17.78 -6.39 -2.29
N CYS A 59 -16.62 -6.73 -2.86
CA CYS A 59 -16.41 -6.94 -4.29
C CYS A 59 -15.70 -8.28 -4.54
N ASP A 60 -16.00 -8.93 -5.66
CA ASP A 60 -15.31 -10.14 -6.10
C ASP A 60 -13.96 -9.76 -6.75
N CYS A 61 -13.03 -9.30 -5.92
CA CYS A 61 -11.72 -8.80 -6.32
C CYS A 61 -10.62 -9.49 -5.51
N ASP A 62 -9.73 -10.20 -6.20
CA ASP A 62 -8.58 -10.90 -5.62
C ASP A 62 -7.26 -10.10 -5.77
N TRP A 63 -7.36 -8.82 -6.15
CA TRP A 63 -6.21 -7.96 -6.34
C TRP A 63 -5.41 -7.82 -5.04
N ARG A 64 -4.10 -8.04 -5.15
CA ARG A 64 -3.14 -7.86 -4.08
C ARG A 64 -1.76 -7.52 -4.62
N VAL A 65 -1.00 -6.78 -3.83
CA VAL A 65 0.42 -6.52 -4.07
C VAL A 65 1.21 -6.87 -2.82
N GLU A 66 2.38 -7.46 -3.03
CA GLU A 66 3.28 -7.90 -1.98
C GLU A 66 4.62 -7.18 -2.13
N GLY A 67 5.24 -6.84 -1.00
CA GLY A 67 6.59 -6.29 -0.98
C GLY A 67 7.35 -6.71 0.26
N HIS A 68 8.65 -6.42 0.24
CA HIS A 68 9.59 -6.88 1.23
C HIS A 68 10.48 -5.72 1.70
N ILE A 69 10.51 -5.48 3.02
CA ILE A 69 11.29 -4.41 3.64
C ILE A 69 12.68 -4.94 3.97
N VAL A 70 13.71 -4.24 3.50
CA VAL A 70 15.11 -4.54 3.81
C VAL A 70 15.79 -3.26 4.27
N ILE A 71 16.20 -3.23 5.54
CA ILE A 71 16.83 -2.09 6.19
C ILE A 71 18.34 -2.25 6.08
N LYS A 72 18.97 -1.42 5.22
CA LYS A 72 20.42 -1.41 5.05
C LYS A 72 21.04 -0.21 5.75
N LEU A 73 21.73 -0.45 6.86
CA LEU A 73 22.57 0.56 7.49
C LEU A 73 23.79 0.82 6.59
N ARG A 74 24.03 2.08 6.24
CA ARG A 74 25.27 2.45 5.54
C ARG A 74 26.42 2.40 6.55
N ASN A 75 27.44 1.61 6.24
CA ASN A 75 28.71 1.68 6.97
C ASN A 75 29.38 3.01 6.61
N PHE A 76 29.53 3.89 7.60
CA PHE A 76 30.41 5.04 7.49
C PHE A 76 31.83 4.55 7.78
N GLN A 77 32.62 4.33 6.72
CA GLN A 77 34.08 4.19 6.80
C GLN A 77 34.73 5.57 6.72
#